data_AF-R6PZI2-F1
#
_entry.id   AF-R6PZI2-F1
#
_cell.length_a   1.000
_cell.length_b   1.000
_cell.length_c   1.000
_cell.angle_alpha   90.00
_cell.angle_beta   90.00
_cell.angle_gamma   90.00
#
_symmetry.space_group_name_H-M   'P 1'
#
loop_
_entity.id
_entity.type
_entity.pdbx_description
1 polymer ?
#
loop_
_entity_poly.entity_id
_entity_poly.type
_entity_poly.pdbx_seq_one_letter_code
_entity_poly.pdbx_strand_id
1 'polypeptide(L)'
;MAKEKAKGGPQPAQRLPGAEDACISPEQLEIVEWYRKVKFRKNLLGGVDEVQMWKKLEELYGLYENAIRAERARYNALLEAHTPPGENHEEGC
;
A
#
# COMPACT_ATOMS: atom_id res chain seq x y z
N MET A 1 -8.49 -27.10 -47.26
CA MET A 1 -7.31 -26.95 -46.38
C MET A 1 -7.70 -26.02 -45.23
N ALA A 2 -7.26 -26.37 -44.02
CA ALA A 2 -7.84 -25.93 -42.75
C ALA A 2 -7.60 -24.45 -42.42
N LYS A 3 -8.60 -23.82 -41.81
CA LYS A 3 -8.48 -22.52 -41.12
C LYS A 3 -7.77 -22.75 -39.79
N GLU A 4 -6.56 -22.23 -39.64
CA GLU A 4 -5.90 -22.18 -38.33
C GLU A 4 -6.58 -21.08 -37.49
N LYS A 5 -7.33 -21.51 -36.48
CA LYS A 5 -7.91 -20.62 -35.47
C LYS A 5 -6.82 -20.39 -34.42
N ALA A 6 -6.28 -19.18 -34.36
CA ALA A 6 -5.42 -18.76 -33.26
C ALA A 6 -6.17 -18.92 -31.93
N LYS A 7 -5.79 -19.92 -31.13
CA LYS A 7 -6.15 -20.04 -29.72
C LYS A 7 -5.30 -19.06 -28.93
N GLY A 8 -5.74 -17.81 -28.85
CA GLY A 8 -5.23 -16.82 -27.91
C GLY A 8 -6.34 -16.42 -26.97
N GLY A 9 -6.57 -17.19 -25.91
CA GLY A 9 -7.35 -16.69 -24.78
C GLY A 9 -6.66 -15.47 -24.16
N PRO A 10 -7.37 -14.60 -23.43
CA PRO A 10 -6.73 -13.48 -22.74
C PRO A 10 -5.64 -14.04 -21.82
N GLN A 11 -4.39 -13.69 -22.07
CA GLN A 11 -3.33 -13.98 -21.12
C GLN A 11 -3.67 -13.21 -19.84
N PRO A 12 -3.67 -13.84 -18.65
CA PRO A 12 -3.77 -13.09 -17.41
C PRO A 12 -2.65 -12.06 -17.43
N ALA A 13 -2.98 -10.80 -17.17
CA ALA A 13 -2.00 -9.72 -17.14
C ALA A 13 -0.85 -10.16 -16.23
N GLN A 14 0.33 -10.34 -16.82
CA GLN A 14 1.52 -10.73 -16.09
C GLN A 14 1.83 -9.58 -15.13
N ARG A 15 1.69 -9.83 -13.83
CA ARG A 15 1.93 -8.80 -12.82
C ARG A 15 3.42 -8.47 -12.80
N LEU A 16 3.72 -7.18 -12.58
CA LEU A 16 5.09 -6.76 -12.38
C LEU A 16 5.68 -7.47 -11.14
N PRO A 17 6.97 -7.84 -11.16
CA PRO A 17 7.67 -8.34 -9.98
C PRO A 17 7.47 -7.36 -8.82
N GLY A 18 7.01 -7.85 -7.66
CA GLY A 18 6.75 -7.03 -6.47
C GLY A 18 5.33 -6.46 -6.33
N ALA A 19 4.41 -6.77 -7.24
CA ALA A 19 2.97 -6.65 -6.98
C ALA A 19 2.48 -7.94 -6.31
N GLU A 20 2.67 -8.04 -4.97
CA GLU A 20 2.32 -9.24 -4.22
C GLU A 20 0.85 -9.67 -4.36
N ASP A 21 0.60 -10.98 -4.23
CA ASP A 21 -0.75 -11.57 -4.33
C ASP A 21 -1.70 -11.14 -3.19
N ALA A 22 -1.15 -10.60 -2.11
CA ALA A 22 -1.92 -10.10 -0.98
C ALA A 22 -2.41 -8.67 -1.29
N CYS A 23 -3.73 -8.50 -1.30
CA CYS A 23 -4.39 -7.19 -1.45
C CYS A 23 -4.06 -6.18 -0.32
N ILE A 24 -3.34 -6.60 0.73
CA ILE A 24 -3.13 -5.84 1.97
C ILE A 24 -1.68 -6.01 2.46
N SER A 25 -0.97 -4.89 2.65
CA SER A 25 0.38 -4.86 3.22
C SER A 25 0.39 -5.14 4.74
N PRO A 26 1.54 -5.51 5.34
CA PRO A 26 1.65 -5.65 6.80
C PRO A 26 1.20 -4.41 7.58
N GLU A 27 1.57 -3.21 7.13
CA GLU A 27 1.20 -1.94 7.77
C GLU A 27 -0.31 -1.68 7.64
N GLN A 28 -0.91 -2.07 6.52
CA GLN A 28 -2.36 -2.01 6.36
C GLN A 28 -3.08 -3.03 7.26
N LEU A 29 -2.48 -4.19 7.54
CA LEU A 29 -3.02 -5.15 8.52
C LEU A 29 -3.00 -4.57 9.94
N GLU A 30 -1.99 -3.77 10.31
CA GLU A 30 -1.97 -3.08 11.61
C GLU A 30 -3.17 -2.14 11.77
N ILE A 31 -3.55 -1.42 10.72
CA ILE A 31 -4.76 -0.58 10.70
C ILE A 31 -6.02 -1.43 10.90
N VAL A 32 -6.13 -2.57 10.19
CA VAL A 32 -7.26 -3.50 10.31
C VAL A 32 -7.37 -4.03 11.75
N GLU A 33 -6.24 -4.43 12.34
CA GLU A 33 -6.20 -4.91 13.71
C GLU A 33 -6.56 -3.82 14.72
N TRP A 34 -6.08 -2.59 14.49
CA TRP A 34 -6.41 -1.46 15.34
C TRP A 34 -7.92 -1.19 15.35
N TYR A 35 -8.57 -1.19 14.19
CA TYR A 35 -10.03 -1.04 14.11
C TYR A 35 -10.80 -2.15 14.84
N ARG A 36 -10.29 -3.39 14.82
CA ARG A 36 -10.90 -4.50 15.57
C ARG A 36 -10.78 -4.33 17.08
N LYS A 37 -9.68 -3.73 17.54
CA LYS A 37 -9.31 -3.62 18.96
C LYS A 37 -9.80 -2.32 19.61
N VAL A 38 -9.90 -1.23 18.86
CA VAL A 38 -10.17 0.10 19.43
C VAL A 38 -11.50 0.14 20.19
N LYS A 39 -11.46 0.69 21.40
CA LYS A 39 -12.62 0.99 22.24
C LYS A 39 -12.60 2.44 22.66
N PHE A 40 -13.76 3.09 22.63
CA PHE A 40 -13.92 4.47 23.09
C PHE A 40 -14.43 4.49 24.53
N ARG A 41 -13.82 5.34 25.35
CA ARG A 41 -14.24 5.53 26.74
C ARG A 41 -15.51 6.38 26.75
N LYS A 42 -16.54 5.93 27.46
CA LYS A 42 -17.80 6.67 27.61
C LYS A 42 -17.74 7.62 28.80
N ASN A 43 -18.43 8.75 28.69
CA ASN A 43 -18.65 9.67 29.82
C ASN A 43 -19.89 9.24 30.64
N LEU A 44 -19.98 9.72 31.88
CA LEU A 44 -21.00 9.31 32.85
C LEU A 44 -22.43 9.77 32.47
N LEU A 45 -22.55 10.88 31.75
CA LEU A 45 -23.83 11.45 31.29
C LEU A 45 -23.98 11.37 29.76
N GLY A 46 -23.66 10.20 29.19
CA GLY A 46 -23.67 10.00 27.74
C GLY A 46 -22.45 10.61 27.04
N GLY A 47 -22.24 10.24 25.78
CA GLY A 47 -21.10 10.69 24.98
C GLY A 47 -19.79 9.93 25.24
N VAL A 48 -18.72 10.37 24.57
CA VAL A 48 -17.37 9.81 24.62
C VAL A 48 -16.42 10.81 25.27
N ASP A 49 -15.42 10.31 25.98
CA ASP A 49 -14.30 11.11 26.48
C ASP A 49 -13.51 11.67 25.29
N GLU A 50 -13.71 12.95 24.98
CA GLU A 50 -13.13 13.62 23.80
C GLU A 50 -11.61 13.60 23.82
N VAL A 51 -10.99 13.80 24.99
CA VAL A 51 -9.52 13.77 25.12
C VAL A 51 -8.99 12.39 24.76
N GLN A 52 -9.68 11.32 25.19
CA GLN A 52 -9.31 9.96 24.81
C GLN A 52 -9.63 9.64 23.34
N MET A 53 -10.69 10.23 22.78
CA MET A 53 -11.03 10.10 21.37
C MET A 53 -9.99 10.74 20.46
N TRP A 54 -9.51 11.95 20.78
CA TRP A 54 -8.44 12.62 20.03
C TRP A 54 -7.15 11.82 20.06
N LYS A 55 -6.77 11.24 21.20
CA LYS A 55 -5.59 10.35 21.28
C LYS A 55 -5.69 9.14 20.37
N LYS A 56 -6.88 8.53 20.28
CA LYS A 56 -7.13 7.39 19.36
C LYS A 56 -7.07 7.83 17.90
N LEU A 57 -7.53 9.04 17.61
CA LEU A 57 -7.44 9.58 16.26
C LEU A 57 -5.98 9.84 15.87
N GLU A 58 -5.18 10.42 16.76
CA GLU A 58 -3.75 10.62 16.56
C GLU A 58 -3.00 9.30 16.35
N GLU A 59 -3.29 8.27 17.15
CA GLU A 59 -2.75 6.93 16.99
C GLU A 59 -3.09 6.34 15.61
N LEU A 60 -4.36 6.44 15.19
CA LEU A 60 -4.81 5.97 13.88
C LEU A 60 -4.11 6.71 12.73
N TYR A 61 -3.92 8.03 12.84
CA TYR A 61 -3.17 8.80 11.85
C TYR A 61 -1.73 8.30 11.73
N GLY A 62 -1.07 7.97 12.85
CA GLY A 62 0.27 7.38 12.82
C GLY A 62 0.33 6.07 12.04
N LEU A 63 -0.67 5.19 12.20
CA LEU A 63 -0.74 3.93 11.46
C LEU A 63 -0.91 4.16 9.94
N TYR A 64 -1.74 5.14 9.55
CA TYR A 64 -1.89 5.49 8.14
C TYR A 64 -0.62 6.08 7.53
N GLU A 65 0.07 6.97 8.23
CA GLU A 65 1.34 7.53 7.78
C GLU A 65 2.40 6.43 7.59
N ASN A 66 2.46 5.48 8.51
CA ASN A 66 3.34 4.31 8.37
C ASN A 66 3.03 3.50 7.12
N ALA A 67 1.75 3.18 6.89
CA ALA A 67 1.32 2.44 5.71
C ALA A 67 1.63 3.20 4.39
N ILE A 68 1.37 4.50 4.35
CA ILE A 68 1.69 5.34 3.18
C ILE A 68 3.20 5.38 2.94
N ARG A 69 4.00 5.51 3.99
CA ARG A 69 5.46 5.52 3.88
C ARG A 69 6.00 4.20 3.37
N ALA A 70 5.51 3.08 3.88
CA ALA A 70 5.89 1.74 3.42
C ALA A 70 5.55 1.56 1.94
N GLU A 71 4.34 1.98 1.54
CA GLU A 71 3.89 1.88 0.16
C GLU A 71 4.75 2.76 -0.79
N ARG A 72 5.08 3.98 -0.37
CA ARG A 72 6.01 4.85 -1.14
C ARG A 72 7.38 4.21 -1.28
N ALA A 73 7.93 3.63 -0.21
CA ALA A 73 9.23 2.95 -0.28
C ALA A 73 9.18 1.75 -1.25
N ARG A 74 8.11 0.97 -1.21
CA ARG A 74 7.87 -0.15 -2.14
C ARG A 74 7.85 0.32 -3.60
N TYR A 75 7.05 1.34 -3.91
CA TYR A 75 6.99 1.89 -5.27
C TYR A 75 8.31 2.51 -5.73
N ASN A 76 9.00 3.25 -4.86
CA ASN A 76 10.29 3.83 -5.20
C ASN A 76 11.31 2.74 -5.57
N ALA A 77 11.38 1.65 -4.80
CA ALA A 77 12.25 0.53 -5.12
C ALA A 77 11.89 -0.14 -6.47
N LEU A 78 10.59 -0.24 -6.79
CA LEU A 78 10.15 -0.75 -8.09
C LEU A 78 10.52 0.19 -9.25
N LEU A 79 10.38 1.50 -9.05
CA LEU A 79 10.75 2.52 -10.04
C LEU A 79 12.27 2.54 -10.27
N GLU A 80 13.07 2.43 -9.22
CA GLU A 80 14.54 2.33 -9.33
C GLU A 80 14.95 1.06 -10.08
N ALA A 81 14.30 -0.08 -9.80
CA ALA A 81 14.58 -1.33 -10.51
C ALA A 81 14.17 -1.31 -12.00
N HIS A 82 13.18 -0.48 -12.38
CA HIS A 82 12.67 -0.37 -13.76
C HIS A 82 13.20 0.85 -14.50
N THR A 83 13.92 1.75 -13.83
CA THR A 83 14.64 2.84 -14.47
C THR A 83 15.96 2.24 -14.98
N PRO A 84 16.16 2.15 -16.32
CA PRO A 84 17.45 1.68 -16.83
C PRO A 84 18.55 2.61 -16.30
N PRO A 85 19.73 2.09 -15.91
CA PRO A 85 20.84 2.94 -15.51
C PRO A 85 21.09 3.94 -16.63
N GLY A 86 20.96 5.23 -16.33
CA GLY A 86 21.10 6.28 -17.32
C GLY A 86 22.40 6.11 -18.09
N GLU A 87 22.30 6.15 -19.41
CA GLU A 87 23.41 6.54 -20.26
C GLU A 87 23.95 7.85 -19.68
N ASN A 88 25.09 7.76 -19.00
CA ASN A 88 25.89 8.93 -18.69
C ASN A 88 26.31 9.50 -20.04
N HIS A 89 25.57 10.46 -20.57
CA HIS A 89 26.06 11.28 -21.66
C HIS A 89 27.16 12.14 -21.06
N GLU A 90 28.39 11.71 -21.30
CA GLU A 90 29.60 12.44 -20.97
C GLU A 90 29.48 13.84 -21.57
N GLU A 91 29.40 14.87 -20.71
CA GLU A 91 29.66 16.24 -21.14
C GLU A 91 31.13 16.30 -21.57
N GLY A 92 31.34 16.41 -22.88
CA GLY A 92 32.65 16.42 -23.51
C GLY A 92 33.51 17.61 -23.09
N CYS A 93 34.82 17.36 -23.03
CA CYS A 93 35.89 18.36 -22.96
C CYS A 93 35.97 19.24 -24.22
#